data_AF-A0AA39VP33-F1
#
_entry.id   AF-A0AA39VP33-F1
#
_cell.length_a   1.000
_cell.length_b   1.000
_cell.length_c   1.000
_cell.angle_alpha   90.00
_cell.angle_beta   90.00
_cell.angle_gamma   90.00
#
_symmetry.space_group_name_H-M   'P 1'
#
loop_
_entity.id
_entity.type
_entity.pdbx_description
1 polymer ?
#
loop_
_entity_poly.entity_id
_entity_poly.type
_entity_poly.pdbx_seq_one_letter_code
_entity_poly.pdbx_strand_id
1 'polypeptide(L)'
;MAKLTSSPIFIIIIFYFFQSSNAAYNVVSFGAKPDGRTDSTQPFLEAWSSACKSVTPAMIYVPRGSFVIRAVVFGGPCRSKVVFRIDGTLVAPSNYWNVGNSGYWILFSKVVRVSIWWDY
;
A
#
# COMPACT_ATOMS: atom_id res chain seq x y z
N MET A 1 6.34 52.27 -2.88
CA MET A 1 6.17 51.05 -2.06
C MET A 1 4.82 50.44 -2.40
N ALA A 2 4.76 49.48 -3.33
CA ALA A 2 3.50 48.82 -3.67
C ALA A 2 3.21 47.72 -2.64
N LYS A 3 2.08 47.82 -1.94
CA LYS A 3 1.61 46.78 -1.03
C LYS A 3 0.96 45.68 -1.88
N LEU A 4 1.60 44.51 -1.96
CA LEU A 4 0.97 43.31 -2.51
C LEU A 4 -0.15 42.88 -1.56
N THR A 5 -1.40 43.20 -1.89
CA THR A 5 -2.57 42.66 -1.20
C THR A 5 -2.81 41.25 -1.72
N SER A 6 -2.45 40.24 -0.93
CA SER A 6 -2.65 38.83 -1.28
C SER A 6 -4.14 38.49 -1.27
N SER A 7 -4.68 38.10 -2.42
CA SER A 7 -6.06 37.63 -2.52
C SER A 7 -6.21 36.30 -1.78
N PRO A 8 -7.28 36.11 -0.97
CA PRO A 8 -7.53 34.85 -0.25
C PRO A 8 -7.68 33.65 -1.20
N ILE A 9 -8.10 33.88 -2.44
CA ILE A 9 -8.21 32.86 -3.49
C ILE A 9 -6.82 32.30 -3.85
N PHE A 10 -5.79 33.16 -3.87
CA PHE A 10 -4.42 32.77 -4.18
C PHE A 10 -3.81 31.89 -3.07
N ILE A 11 -4.16 32.15 -1.81
CA ILE A 11 -3.76 31.33 -0.67
C ILE A 11 -4.41 29.94 -0.74
N ILE A 12 -5.71 29.84 -1.05
CA ILE A 12 -6.43 28.57 -1.16
C ILE A 12 -5.81 27.68 -2.25
N ILE A 13 -5.47 28.26 -3.41
CA ILE A 13 -4.83 27.54 -4.51
C ILE A 13 -3.46 26.97 -4.07
N ILE A 14 -2.65 27.73 -3.33
CA ILE A 14 -1.35 27.27 -2.80
C ILE A 14 -1.53 26.10 -1.81
N PHE A 15 -2.60 26.09 -1.00
CA PHE A 15 -2.90 24.98 -0.08
C PHE A 15 -3.23 23.67 -0.80
N TYR A 16 -3.90 23.71 -1.97
CA TYR A 16 -4.13 22.52 -2.79
C TYR A 16 -2.82 21.95 -3.38
N PHE A 17 -1.84 22.80 -3.67
CA PHE A 17 -0.55 22.38 -4.22
C PHE A 17 0.38 21.70 -3.19
N PHE A 18 0.14 21.88 -1.89
CA PHE A 18 0.90 21.23 -0.80
C PHE A 18 0.30 19.88 -0.37
N GLN A 19 -0.42 19.16 -1.24
CA GLN A 19 -0.69 17.75 -0.97
C GLN A 19 0.60 16.94 -1.12
N SER A 20 1.14 16.48 0.00
CA SER A 20 2.16 15.43 0.04
C SER A 20 1.60 14.17 -0.62
N SER A 21 1.93 13.94 -1.90
CA SER A 21 1.64 12.68 -2.55
C SER A 21 2.54 11.61 -1.96
N ASN A 22 2.01 10.77 -1.07
CA ASN A 22 2.70 9.52 -0.72
C ASN A 22 2.96 8.75 -2.02
N ALA A 23 4.16 8.21 -2.20
CA ALA A 23 4.43 7.35 -3.36
C ALA A 23 3.45 6.16 -3.31
N ALA A 24 2.57 6.07 -4.31
CA ALA A 24 1.48 5.10 -4.33
C ALA A 24 1.86 3.89 -5.21
N TYR A 25 1.96 2.73 -4.58
CA TYR A 25 2.27 1.45 -5.19
C TYR A 25 0.98 0.63 -5.27
N ASN A 26 0.23 0.82 -6.35
CA ASN A 26 -0.99 0.07 -6.60
C ASN A 26 -0.65 -1.37 -7.00
N VAL A 27 -1.15 -2.36 -6.27
CA VAL A 27 -0.86 -3.79 -6.52
C VAL A 27 -1.27 -4.26 -7.93
N VAL A 28 -2.27 -3.63 -8.55
CA VAL A 28 -2.68 -3.93 -9.93
C VAL A 28 -1.61 -3.48 -10.94
N SER A 29 -0.88 -2.40 -10.65
CA SER A 29 0.26 -1.97 -11.47
C SER A 29 1.42 -2.97 -11.45
N PHE A 30 1.44 -3.88 -10.46
CA PHE A 30 2.38 -5.00 -10.35
C PHE A 30 1.76 -6.33 -10.85
N GLY A 31 0.58 -6.28 -11.48
CA GLY A 31 -0.06 -7.46 -12.10
C GLY A 31 -1.04 -8.22 -11.20
N ALA A 32 -1.39 -7.70 -10.02
CA ALA A 32 -2.44 -8.29 -9.19
C ALA A 32 -3.80 -8.23 -9.93
N LYS A 33 -4.57 -9.31 -9.89
CA LYS A 33 -5.88 -9.38 -10.54
C LYS A 33 -7.00 -9.38 -9.50
N PRO A 34 -8.00 -8.48 -9.60
CA PRO A 34 -9.11 -8.37 -8.66
C PRO A 34 -10.23 -9.42 -8.90
N ASP A 35 -9.87 -10.66 -9.28
CA ASP A 35 -10.82 -11.68 -9.76
C ASP A 35 -11.20 -12.75 -8.71
N GLY A 36 -10.59 -12.70 -7.52
CA GLY A 36 -10.80 -13.68 -6.44
C GLY A 36 -10.31 -15.09 -6.78
N ARG A 37 -9.51 -15.27 -7.83
CA ARG A 37 -9.07 -16.57 -8.34
C ARG A 37 -7.57 -16.64 -8.59
N THR A 38 -7.00 -15.59 -9.18
CA THR A 38 -5.58 -15.52 -9.53
C THR A 38 -4.75 -15.23 -8.28
N ASP A 39 -3.72 -16.04 -8.05
CA ASP A 39 -2.74 -15.80 -7.00
C ASP A 39 -2.02 -14.47 -7.22
N SER A 40 -2.21 -13.54 -6.29
CA SER A 40 -1.65 -12.19 -6.31
C SER A 40 -0.47 -12.03 -5.34
N THR A 41 0.06 -13.13 -4.78
CA THR A 41 1.17 -13.09 -3.80
C THR A 41 2.41 -12.38 -4.35
N GLN A 42 2.82 -12.71 -5.58
CA GLN A 42 4.01 -12.12 -6.22
C GLN A 42 3.84 -10.61 -6.51
N PRO A 43 2.73 -10.14 -7.14
CA PRO A 43 2.43 -8.71 -7.26
C PRO A 43 2.47 -7.94 -5.94
N PHE A 44 1.95 -8.53 -4.86
CA PHE A 44 1.97 -7.91 -3.53
C PHE A 44 3.39 -7.81 -2.96
N LEU A 45 4.24 -8.82 -3.16
CA LEU A 45 5.66 -8.78 -2.77
C LEU A 45 6.44 -7.72 -3.55
N GLU A 46 6.15 -7.53 -4.83
CA GLU A 46 6.80 -6.51 -5.67
C GLU A 46 6.37 -5.10 -5.28
N ALA A 47 5.07 -4.89 -5.04
CA ALA A 47 4.56 -3.63 -4.50
C ALA A 47 5.20 -3.31 -3.14
N TRP A 48 5.29 -4.30 -2.25
CA TRP A 48 5.97 -4.17 -0.96
C TRP A 48 7.45 -3.83 -1.09
N SER A 49 8.18 -4.55 -1.94
CA SER A 49 9.61 -4.31 -2.20
C SER A 49 9.86 -2.88 -2.67
N SER A 50 9.01 -2.39 -3.58
CA SER A 50 9.06 -1.03 -4.10
C SER A 50 8.77 0.02 -3.03
N ALA A 51 7.69 -0.17 -2.26
CA ALA A 51 7.31 0.72 -1.17
C ALA A 51 8.33 0.76 -0.04
N CYS A 52 8.86 -0.38 0.35
CA CYS A 52 9.82 -0.51 1.45
C CYS A 52 11.18 0.15 1.12
N LYS A 53 11.54 0.22 -0.17
CA LYS A 53 12.73 0.93 -0.68
C LYS A 53 12.52 2.43 -0.88
N SER A 54 11.30 2.94 -0.74
CA SER A 54 10.99 4.36 -0.87
C SER A 54 11.70 5.18 0.22
N VAL A 55 12.33 6.28 -0.19
CA VAL A 55 13.00 7.21 0.73
C VAL A 55 12.01 8.18 1.39
N THR A 56 10.81 8.35 0.81
CA THR A 56 9.69 9.12 1.37
C THR A 56 8.59 8.16 1.84
N PRO A 57 7.65 8.62 2.70
CA PRO A 57 6.50 7.81 3.07
C PRO A 57 5.76 7.23 1.85
N ALA A 58 5.54 5.92 1.88
CA ALA A 58 4.97 5.15 0.78
C ALA A 58 3.60 4.58 1.17
N MET A 59 2.72 4.48 0.19
CA MET A 59 1.43 3.80 0.32
C MET A 59 1.40 2.62 -0.65
N ILE A 60 1.13 1.42 -0.15
CA ILE A 60 0.67 0.30 -0.97
C ILE A 60 -0.84 0.40 -1.03
N TYR A 61 -1.38 0.42 -2.24
CA TYR A 61 -2.81 0.56 -2.48
C TYR A 61 -3.39 -0.74 -3.05
N VAL A 62 -4.39 -1.29 -2.37
CA VAL A 62 -5.20 -2.42 -2.82
C VAL A 62 -6.58 -1.89 -3.21
N PRO A 63 -6.88 -1.78 -4.51
CA PRO A 63 -8.17 -1.26 -4.96
C PRO A 63 -9.31 -2.24 -4.68
N ARG A 64 -10.55 -1.82 -4.92
CA ARG A 64 -11.73 -2.69 -4.83
C ARG A 64 -11.58 -3.94 -5.71
N GLY A 65 -12.09 -5.06 -5.20
CA GLY A 65 -11.98 -6.38 -5.82
C GLY A 65 -11.44 -7.43 -4.85
N SER A 66 -11.36 -8.68 -5.30
CA SER A 66 -10.88 -9.80 -4.48
C SER A 66 -9.51 -10.27 -4.95
N PHE A 67 -8.55 -10.34 -4.04
CA PHE A 67 -7.17 -10.73 -4.34
C PHE A 67 -6.81 -11.97 -3.53
N VAL A 68 -6.56 -13.09 -4.20
CA VAL A 68 -6.08 -14.31 -3.53
C VAL A 68 -4.62 -14.11 -3.16
N ILE A 69 -4.29 -14.29 -1.89
CA ILE A 69 -2.92 -14.20 -1.38
C ILE A 69 -2.62 -15.43 -0.55
N ARG A 70 -1.55 -16.15 -0.90
CA ARG A 70 -1.02 -17.28 -0.12
C ARG A 70 -0.25 -16.77 1.10
N ALA A 71 0.36 -17.67 1.87
CA ALA A 71 1.23 -17.22 2.95
C ALA A 71 2.36 -16.34 2.43
N VAL A 72 2.50 -15.16 3.04
CA VAL A 72 3.45 -14.13 2.59
C VAL A 72 4.13 -13.45 3.76
N VAL A 73 5.41 -13.13 3.56
CA VAL A 73 6.20 -12.36 4.52
C VAL A 73 6.61 -11.04 3.89
N PHE A 74 6.10 -9.94 4.44
CA PHE A 74 6.49 -8.58 4.12
C PHE A 74 7.67 -8.17 5.01
N GLY A 75 8.88 -8.31 4.47
CA GLY A 75 10.13 -8.11 5.20
C GLY A 75 10.64 -6.66 5.18
N GLY A 76 11.19 -6.21 6.31
CA GLY A 76 11.98 -4.99 6.44
C GLY A 76 13.49 -5.25 6.62
N PRO A 77 14.28 -4.24 7.03
CA PRO A 77 13.83 -2.88 7.41
C PRO A 77 13.45 -2.03 6.20
N CYS A 78 12.40 -1.22 6.33
CA CYS A 78 12.01 -0.25 5.31
C CYS A 78 12.66 1.11 5.56
N ARG A 79 12.95 1.84 4.49
CA ARG A 79 13.65 3.13 4.54
C ARG A 79 12.77 4.26 5.06
N SER A 80 11.45 4.14 4.94
CA SER A 80 10.48 5.12 5.41
C SER A 80 9.18 4.44 5.88
N LYS A 81 8.21 5.26 6.31
CA LYS A 81 6.87 4.79 6.70
C LYS A 81 6.18 4.11 5.51
N VAL A 82 5.59 2.95 5.75
CA VAL A 82 4.75 2.26 4.75
C VAL A 82 3.31 2.20 5.25
N VAL A 83 2.38 2.68 4.44
CA VAL A 83 0.94 2.58 4.66
C VAL A 83 0.38 1.51 3.74
N PHE A 84 -0.31 0.53 4.30
CA PHE A 84 -1.03 -0.49 3.55
C PHE A 84 -2.52 -0.13 3.57
N ARG A 85 -3.02 0.42 2.46
CA ARG A 85 -4.41 0.84 2.32
C ARG A 85 -5.18 -0.19 1.52
N ILE A 86 -6.23 -0.74 2.14
CA ILE A 86 -6.99 -1.85 1.57
C ILE A 86 -8.45 -1.44 1.40
N ASP A 87 -8.83 -1.14 0.16
CA ASP A 87 -10.22 -0.90 -0.26
C ASP A 87 -10.86 -2.18 -0.84
N GLY A 88 -10.04 -3.19 -1.14
CA GLY A 88 -10.46 -4.50 -1.63
C GLY A 88 -10.58 -5.55 -0.54
N THR A 89 -10.63 -6.81 -0.97
CA THR A 89 -10.67 -7.98 -0.10
C THR A 89 -9.45 -8.85 -0.35
N LEU A 90 -8.70 -9.15 0.71
CA LEU A 90 -7.66 -10.17 0.67
C LEU A 90 -8.31 -11.52 0.97
N VAL A 91 -8.09 -12.50 0.09
CA VAL A 91 -8.72 -13.82 0.15
C VAL A 91 -7.64 -14.85 0.46
N ALA A 92 -7.80 -15.57 1.57
CA ALA A 92 -6.94 -16.70 1.89
C ALA A 92 -7.20 -17.86 0.91
N PRO A 93 -6.18 -18.66 0.54
CA PRO A 93 -6.40 -19.84 -0.28
C PRO A 93 -7.29 -20.85 0.46
N SER A 94 -8.19 -21.50 -0.27
CA SER A 94 -9.13 -22.49 0.29
C SER A 94 -8.44 -23.71 0.90
N ASN A 95 -7.28 -24.09 0.35
CA ASN A 95 -6.47 -25.17 0.90
C ASN A 95 -5.50 -24.62 1.94
N TYR A 96 -5.73 -24.97 3.21
CA TYR A 96 -4.89 -24.58 4.34
C TYR A 96 -3.41 -24.95 4.17
N TRP A 97 -3.10 -26.05 3.45
CA TRP A 97 -1.72 -26.43 3.14
C TRP A 97 -0.98 -25.39 2.28
N ASN A 98 -1.71 -24.56 1.53
CA ASN A 98 -1.16 -23.45 0.75
C ASN A 98 -0.84 -22.19 1.59
N VAL A 99 -1.36 -22.11 2.82
CA VAL A 99 -0.86 -21.18 3.85
C VAL A 99 0.44 -21.73 4.45
N GLY A 100 0.73 -23.02 4.21
CA GLY A 100 1.91 -23.71 4.66
C GLY A 100 1.90 -23.87 6.17
N ASN A 101 2.63 -24.87 6.68
CA ASN A 101 2.91 -25.03 8.11
C ASN A 101 3.71 -23.86 8.73
N SER A 102 3.68 -22.68 8.13
CA SER A 102 4.35 -21.45 8.53
C SER A 102 3.78 -20.85 9.82
N GLY A 103 2.52 -21.14 10.13
CA GLY A 103 1.80 -20.61 11.30
C GLY A 103 1.25 -19.20 11.12
N TYR A 104 1.39 -18.60 9.92
CA TYR A 104 0.90 -17.26 9.60
C TYR A 104 0.37 -17.19 8.17
N TRP A 105 -0.67 -16.37 7.96
CA TRP A 105 -1.14 -16.05 6.61
C TRP A 105 -0.43 -14.82 6.04
N ILE A 106 -0.40 -13.72 6.76
CA ILE A 106 0.33 -12.50 6.37
C ILE A 106 1.20 -12.09 7.55
N LEU A 107 2.52 -12.09 7.35
CA LEU A 107 3.49 -11.70 8.37
C LEU A 107 4.25 -10.46 7.93
N PHE A 108 4.27 -9.43 8.79
CA PHE A 108 5.18 -8.31 8.66
C PHE A 108 6.39 -8.54 9.58
N SER A 109 7.58 -8.69 9.01
CA SER A 109 8.77 -9.11 9.75
C SER A 109 9.86 -8.04 9.72
N LYS A 110 10.37 -7.66 10.90
CA LYS A 110 11.45 -6.66 11.06
C LYS A 110 11.11 -5.30 10.42
N VAL A 111 9.84 -4.90 10.48
CA VAL A 111 9.35 -3.63 9.96
C VAL A 111 9.12 -2.63 11.08
N VAL A 112 9.33 -1.35 10.80
CA VAL A 112 9.12 -0.24 11.75
C VAL A 112 8.28 0.82 11.03
N ARG A 113 7.28 1.39 11.70
CA ARG A 113 6.35 2.39 11.15
C ARG A 113 5.53 1.88 9.95
N VAL A 114 4.95 0.70 10.09
CA VAL A 114 3.91 0.20 9.18
C VAL A 114 2.54 0.54 9.76
N SER A 115 1.62 0.95 8.90
CA SER A 115 0.22 1.12 9.28
C SER A 115 -0.69 0.45 8.27
N ILE A 116 -1.69 -0.26 8.76
CA ILE A 116 -2.63 -1.04 7.94
C ILE A 116 -4.03 -0.53 8.28
N TRP A 117 -4.80 -0.15 7.27
CA TRP A 117 -6.17 0.32 7.46
C TRP A 117 -7.07 -0.18 6.34
N TRP A 118 -8.28 -0.56 6.73
CA TRP A 118 -9.40 -0.85 5.84
C TRP A 118 -10.34 0.35 5.83
N ASP A 119 -10.67 0.82 4.63
CA ASP A 119 -11.76 1.80 4.46
C ASP A 119 -13.04 0.99 4.18
N TYR A 120 -13.99 1.05 5.12
CA TYR A 120 -15.33 0.45 4.99
C TYR A 120 -16.25 1.29 4.10
#